data_AF-A0A1M3KZ54-F1
#
_entry.id   AF-A0A1M3KZ54-F1
#
_cell.length_a   1.000
_cell.length_b   1.000
_cell.length_c   1.000
_cell.angle_alpha   90.00
_cell.angle_beta   90.00
_cell.angle_gamma   90.00
#
_symmetry.space_group_name_H-M   'P 1'
#
loop_
_entity.id
_entity.type
_entity.pdbx_description
1 polymer ?
#
loop_
_entity_poly.entity_id
_entity_poly.type
_entity_poly.pdbx_seq_one_letter_code
_entity_poly.pdbx_strand_id
1 'polypeptide(L)'
;MSNQIPEKLRKFINMAFDGKAASLATALHIDRTLVYRWLDGREIRSSVLGALLKLGLSIDWLLDDDSVGTAGMFADNEQGRKLRVQYFETDGQ
;
A
#
# COMPACT_ATOMS: atom_id res chain seq x y z
N MET A 1 10.47 3.78 -17.91
CA MET A 1 9.69 4.07 -16.70
C MET A 1 9.83 2.86 -15.79
N SER A 2 10.58 2.99 -14.70
CA SER A 2 10.72 1.90 -13.73
C SER A 2 9.49 1.93 -12.84
N ASN A 3 8.70 0.85 -12.83
CA ASN A 3 7.53 0.75 -11.99
C ASN A 3 7.93 0.78 -10.50
N GLN A 4 7.63 1.87 -9.80
CA GLN A 4 7.97 2.04 -8.37
C GLN A 4 6.93 1.46 -7.41
N ILE A 5 5.81 0.92 -7.92
CA ILE A 5 4.75 0.35 -7.08
C ILE A 5 5.30 -0.71 -6.09
N PRO A 6 6.21 -1.63 -6.49
CA PRO A 6 6.77 -2.59 -5.54
C PRO A 6 7.53 -1.93 -4.38
N GLU A 7 8.30 -0.87 -4.65
CA GLU A 7 9.07 -0.16 -3.62
C GLU A 7 8.16 0.64 -2.69
N LYS A 8 7.15 1.31 -3.27
CA LYS A 8 6.08 1.99 -2.55
C LYS A 8 5.32 1.03 -1.63
N LEU A 9 4.98 -0.15 -2.13
CA LEU A 9 4.35 -1.20 -1.34
C LEU A 9 5.26 -1.69 -0.21
N ARG A 10 6.55 -1.92 -0.46
CA ARG A 10 7.52 -2.28 0.59
C ARG A 10 7.56 -1.21 1.69
N LYS A 11 7.60 0.06 1.30
CA LYS A 11 7.59 1.17 2.26
C LYS A 11 6.31 1.21 3.09
N PHE A 12 5.16 1.12 2.44
CA PHE A 12 3.87 1.08 3.13
C PHE A 12 3.79 -0.11 4.10
N ILE A 13 4.20 -1.31 3.69
CA ILE A 13 4.19 -2.50 4.56
C ILE A 13 5.14 -2.34 5.73
N ASN A 14 6.32 -1.75 5.52
CA ASN A 14 7.26 -1.46 6.60
C ASN A 14 6.66 -0.51 7.63
N MET A 15 5.93 0.52 7.19
CA MET A 15 5.36 1.52 8.09
C MET A 15 4.07 1.03 8.78
N ALA A 16 3.16 0.38 8.05
CA ALA A 16 1.84 0.01 8.56
C ALA A 16 1.79 -1.38 9.19
N PHE A 17 2.71 -2.28 8.83
CA PHE A 17 2.64 -3.69 9.19
C PHE A 17 3.97 -4.25 9.73
N ASP A 18 4.89 -3.41 10.18
CA ASP A 18 6.24 -3.80 10.64
C ASP A 18 7.00 -4.67 9.63
N GLY A 19 6.79 -4.44 8.33
CA GLY A 19 7.42 -5.20 7.25
C GLY A 19 6.77 -6.56 6.98
N LYS A 20 5.68 -6.90 7.68
CA LYS A 20 5.00 -8.20 7.53
C LYS A 20 4.01 -8.17 6.37
N ALA A 21 4.46 -8.63 5.20
CA ALA A 21 3.61 -8.79 4.01
C ALA A 21 2.36 -9.66 4.25
N ALA A 22 2.43 -10.63 5.17
CA ALA A 22 1.30 -11.45 5.57
C ALA A 22 0.16 -10.62 6.19
N SER A 23 0.48 -9.57 6.95
CA SER A 23 -0.53 -8.70 7.57
C SER A 23 -1.31 -7.89 6.52
N LEU A 24 -0.63 -7.45 5.45
CA LEU A 24 -1.31 -6.84 4.30
C LEU A 24 -2.26 -7.83 3.61
N ALA A 25 -1.82 -9.08 3.43
CA ALA A 25 -2.66 -10.12 2.83
C ALA A 25 -3.94 -10.36 3.67
N THR A 26 -3.79 -10.39 5.00
CA THR A 26 -4.92 -10.48 5.93
C THR A 26 -5.85 -9.25 5.83
N ALA A 27 -5.30 -8.04 5.80
CA ALA A 27 -6.09 -6.81 5.69
C ALA A 27 -6.89 -6.73 4.38
N LEU A 28 -6.35 -7.29 3.31
CA LEU A 28 -6.99 -7.32 1.99
C LEU A 28 -7.86 -8.57 1.74
N HIS A 29 -7.86 -9.54 2.66
CA HIS A 29 -8.50 -10.84 2.48
C HIS A 29 -8.05 -11.58 1.19
N ILE A 30 -6.75 -11.58 0.91
CA ILE A 30 -6.14 -12.24 -0.25
C ILE A 30 -5.06 -13.25 0.15
N ASP A 31 -4.61 -14.06 -0.81
CA ASP A 31 -3.49 -14.97 -0.60
C ASP A 31 -2.16 -14.21 -0.43
N ARG A 32 -1.37 -14.59 0.58
CA ARG A 32 -0.05 -13.97 0.86
C ARG A 32 0.92 -14.06 -0.30
N THR A 33 0.84 -15.10 -1.13
CA THR A 33 1.68 -15.32 -2.30
C THR A 33 1.44 -14.22 -3.34
N LEU A 34 0.21 -13.71 -3.44
CA LEU A 34 -0.10 -12.57 -4.31
C LEU A 34 0.65 -11.33 -3.85
N VAL A 35 0.66 -11.04 -2.55
CA VAL A 35 1.42 -9.90 -2.01
C VAL A 35 2.90 -10.02 -2.36
N TYR A 36 3.53 -11.19 -2.17
CA TYR A 36 4.93 -11.39 -2.56
C TYR A 36 5.17 -11.19 -4.06
N ARG A 37 4.27 -11.65 -4.93
CA ARG A 37 4.36 -11.42 -6.38
C ARG A 37 4.27 -9.93 -6.75
N TRP A 38 3.49 -9.15 -6.00
CA TRP A 38 3.39 -7.70 -6.18
C TRP A 38 4.70 -7.01 -5.78
N LEU A 39 5.30 -7.43 -4.64
CA LEU A 39 6.57 -6.90 -4.16
C LEU A 39 7.76 -7.25 -5.06
N ASP A 40 7.68 -8.34 -5.81
CA ASP A 40 8.67 -8.71 -6.83
C ASP A 40 8.40 -8.06 -8.19
N GLY A 41 7.34 -7.25 -8.31
CA GLY A 41 6.96 -6.58 -9.56
C GLY A 41 6.44 -7.53 -10.65
N ARG A 42 6.25 -8.82 -10.35
CA ARG A 42 5.85 -9.85 -11.33
C ARG A 42 4.38 -9.76 -11.72
N GLU A 43 3.54 -9.20 -10.86
CA GLU A 43 2.08 -9.21 -11.04
C GLU A 43 1.44 -7.88 -10.61
N ILE A 44 1.82 -6.77 -11.25
CA ILE A 44 1.16 -5.47 -11.05
C ILE A 44 0.04 -5.35 -12.09
N ARG A 45 -1.17 -5.76 -11.72
CA ARG A 45 -2.38 -5.73 -12.57
C ARG A 45 -3.41 -4.76 -11.99
N SER A 46 -4.44 -4.42 -12.78
CA SER A 46 -5.56 -3.59 -12.33
C SER A 46 -6.27 -4.11 -11.08
N SER A 47 -6.30 -5.43 -10.87
CA SER A 47 -6.83 -6.06 -9.65
C SER A 47 -6.05 -5.67 -8.39
N VAL A 48 -4.72 -5.54 -8.50
CA VAL A 48 -3.84 -5.11 -7.41
C VAL A 48 -4.14 -3.68 -7.04
N LEU A 49 -4.17 -2.79 -8.04
CA LEU A 49 -4.52 -1.39 -7.84
C LEU A 49 -5.90 -1.29 -7.18
N GLY A 50 -6.90 -2.01 -7.66
CA GLY A 50 -8.23 -2.05 -7.06
C GLY A 50 -8.23 -2.47 -5.58
N ALA A 51 -7.40 -3.44 -5.18
CA ALA A 51 -7.26 -3.85 -3.79
C ALA A 51 -6.63 -2.75 -2.92
N LEU A 52 -5.57 -2.10 -3.42
CA LEU A 52 -4.86 -1.02 -2.72
C LEU A 52 -5.71 0.24 -2.56
N LEU A 53 -6.50 0.59 -3.58
CA LEU A 53 -7.45 1.69 -3.51
C LEU A 53 -8.57 1.42 -2.49
N LYS A 54 -9.07 0.18 -2.43
CA LYS A 54 -10.07 -0.22 -1.42
C LYS A 54 -9.51 -0.14 0.00
N LEU A 55 -8.23 -0.47 0.17
CA LEU A 55 -7.54 -0.32 1.45
C LEU A 55 -7.41 1.16 1.87
N GLY A 56 -7.40 2.08 0.90
CA GLY A 56 -7.31 3.52 1.14
C GLY A 56 -6.02 4.17 0.67
N LEU A 57 -5.21 3.49 -0.13
CA LEU A 57 -4.04 4.11 -0.78
C LEU A 57 -4.48 5.00 -1.95
N SER A 58 -3.74 6.08 -2.18
CA SER A 58 -4.00 7.00 -3.29
C SER A 58 -3.53 6.42 -4.61
N ILE A 59 -4.35 6.56 -5.66
CA ILE A 59 -3.95 6.19 -7.02
C ILE A 59 -2.82 7.08 -7.54
N ASP A 60 -2.88 8.38 -7.25
CA ASP A 60 -1.87 9.34 -7.68
C ASP A 60 -0.52 8.98 -7.07
N TRP A 61 -0.51 8.63 -5.78
CA TRP A 61 0.73 8.17 -5.15
C TRP A 61 1.21 6.82 -5.68
N LEU A 62 0.33 5.88 -6.01
CA LEU A 62 0.77 4.59 -6.56
C LEU A 62 1.38 4.75 -7.96
N LEU A 63 0.87 5.66 -8.78
CA LEU A 63 1.26 5.85 -10.17
C LEU A 63 2.31 6.95 -10.39
N ASP A 64 2.59 7.77 -9.38
CA ASP A 64 3.66 8.77 -9.43
C ASP A 64 5.04 8.09 -9.57
N ASP A 65 5.74 8.34 -10.67
CA ASP A 65 7.08 7.79 -10.90
C ASP A 65 8.19 8.68 -10.32
N ASP A 66 7.88 9.83 -9.71
CA ASP A 66 8.89 10.80 -9.28
C ASP A 66 9.28 10.64 -7.79
N SER A 67 8.55 9.87 -6.99
CA SER A 67 8.80 9.79 -5.54
C SER A 67 8.29 8.53 -4.86
N VAL A 68 9.17 7.86 -4.09
CA VAL A 68 8.83 6.82 -3.08
C VAL A 68 8.51 7.47 -1.72
N GLY A 69 8.21 8.77 -1.68
CA GLY A 69 7.82 9.52 -0.48
C GLY A 69 6.53 9.00 0.16
N THR A 70 6.16 9.52 1.33
CA THR A 70 4.86 9.22 1.97
C THR A 70 3.81 10.31 1.72
N ALA A 71 4.22 11.41 1.09
CA ALA A 71 3.33 12.49 0.70
C ALA A 71 2.27 11.96 -0.28
N GLY A 72 1.00 12.24 0.03
CA GLY A 72 -0.12 11.76 -0.79
C GLY A 72 -0.38 10.24 -0.73
N MET A 73 0.29 9.48 0.15
CA MET A 73 0.15 8.01 0.23
C MET A 73 -1.30 7.53 0.39
N PHE A 74 -2.09 8.28 1.17
CA PHE A 74 -3.47 7.93 1.47
C PHE A 74 -4.43 8.67 0.54
N ALA A 75 -5.48 7.98 0.11
CA ALA A 75 -6.57 8.59 -0.64
C ALA A 75 -7.30 9.65 0.20
N ASP A 76 -7.78 10.71 -0.45
CA ASP A 76 -8.63 11.72 0.19
C ASP A 76 -10.09 11.26 0.27
N ASN A 77 -10.31 10.13 0.96
CA ASN A 77 -11.64 9.56 1.19
C ASN A 77 -11.71 8.89 2.57
N GLU A 78 -12.87 8.32 2.92
CA GLU A 78 -13.07 7.66 4.21
C GLU A 78 -12.06 6.54 4.48
N GLN A 79 -11.75 5.70 3.49
CA GLN A 79 -10.81 4.58 3.67
C GLN A 79 -9.38 5.07 3.89
N GLY A 80 -8.93 6.06 3.11
CA GLY A 80 -7.59 6.64 3.31
C GLY A 80 -7.44 7.33 4.66
N ARG A 81 -8.49 8.00 5.17
CA ARG A 81 -8.50 8.55 6.53
C ARG A 81 -8.44 7.45 7.60
N LYS A 82 -9.25 6.40 7.47
CA LYS A 82 -9.22 5.25 8.40
C LYS A 82 -7.86 4.58 8.41
N LEU A 83 -7.27 4.35 7.24
CA LEU A 83 -5.97 3.71 7.09
C LEU A 83 -4.87 4.55 7.76
N ARG A 84 -4.90 5.87 7.57
CA ARG A 84 -3.98 6.80 8.22
C ARG A 84 -4.11 6.74 9.75
N VAL A 85 -5.34 6.86 10.27
CA VAL A 85 -5.59 6.79 11.71
C VAL A 85 -5.12 5.46 12.29
N GLN A 86 -5.47 4.36 11.64
CA GLN A 86 -5.22 3.01 12.14
C GLN A 86 -3.73 2.67 12.27
N TYR A 87 -2.90 3.13 11.33
CA TYR A 87 -1.51 2.68 11.20
C TYR A 87 -0.46 3.78 11.36
N PHE A 88 -0.84 5.06 11.39
CA PHE A 88 0.11 6.18 11.35
C PHE A 88 -0.18 7.29 12.37
N GLU A 89 -1.35 7.32 13.00
CA GLU A 89 -1.69 8.32 14.03
C GLU A 89 -1.90 7.69 15.42
N THR A 90 -1.82 6.36 15.53
CA THR A 90 -2.01 5.62 16.79
C THR A 90 -0.79 5.59 17.71
N ASP A 91 0.37 6.11 17.30
CA ASP A 91 1.59 6.24 18.13
C ASP A 91 1.71 7.65 18.76
N GLY A 92 0.65 8.05 19.46
CA GLY A 92 0.51 9.37 20.06
C GLY A 92 -0.17 9.36 21.43
N GLN A 93 0.10 8.36 22.28
CA GLN A 93 -0.08 8.43 23.75
C GLN A 93 0.98 7.60 24.47
#